data_AF-A0AAD5G1Y7-F1
#
_entry.id   AF-A0AAD5G1Y7-F1
#
_cell.length_a   1.000
_cell.length_b   1.000
_cell.length_c   1.000
_cell.angle_alpha   90.00
_cell.angle_beta   90.00
_cell.angle_gamma   90.00
#
_symmetry.space_group_name_H-M   'P 1'
#
loop_
_entity.id
_entity.type
_entity.pdbx_description
1 polymer ?
#
loop_
_entity_poly.entity_id
_entity_poly.type
_entity_poly.pdbx_seq_one_letter_code
_entity_poly.pdbx_strand_id
1 'polypeptide(L)'
;MQHASGKKFQDVLEEAFVRPLNVEGEFYIGIPSGVESRLATLTIDRDDLSTLDPKANPLSTILPSSLTLTAISNLIALLNTLDGRCAIVPGANGHFSARALARYYAALVDGGMVPPRHPSSSLPPLGIHPHHPINGKDKNKDNQTDEVETLTTVFANPKVKIHDAFMGTGDYKSLTFPNGPLGLGFYRLLTTDGSLTGFGHAGVGGSTAYCDINN
;
A
#
# COMPACT_ATOMS: atom_id res chain seq x y z
N MET A 1 6.85 5.93 14.60
CA MET A 1 7.20 4.52 14.32
C MET A 1 8.65 4.22 14.72
N GLN A 2 9.67 4.71 14.00
CA GLN A 2 11.08 4.39 14.29
C GLN A 2 11.49 4.68 15.74
N HIS A 3 11.07 5.81 16.29
CA HIS A 3 11.34 6.14 17.70
C HIS A 3 10.69 5.15 18.67
N ALA A 4 9.45 4.71 18.38
CA ALA A 4 8.70 3.79 19.24
C ALA A 4 9.22 2.34 19.14
N SER A 5 9.70 1.92 17.97
CA SER A 5 10.20 0.56 17.74
C SER A 5 11.70 0.40 17.96
N GLY A 6 12.47 1.49 17.92
CA GLY A 6 13.94 1.46 17.89
C GLY A 6 14.54 0.90 16.59
N LYS A 7 13.71 0.58 15.59
CA LYS A 7 14.10 -0.03 14.32
C LYS A 7 14.08 0.99 13.18
N LYS A 8 14.80 0.72 12.08
CA LYS A 8 14.63 1.53 10.85
C LYS A 8 13.25 1.29 10.27
N PHE A 9 12.73 2.27 9.54
CA PHE A 9 11.40 2.17 8.93
C PHE A 9 11.30 0.95 8.00
N GLN A 10 12.31 0.74 7.15
CA GLN A 10 12.35 -0.41 6.24
C GLN A 10 12.34 -1.74 7.00
N ASP A 11 13.11 -1.88 8.09
CA ASP A 11 13.09 -3.10 8.90
C ASP A 11 11.69 -3.40 9.47
N VAL A 12 10.98 -2.34 9.91
CA VAL A 12 9.59 -2.48 10.40
C VAL A 12 8.67 -2.89 9.25
N LEU A 13 8.81 -2.30 8.07
CA LEU A 13 8.02 -2.63 6.89
C LEU A 13 8.24 -4.09 6.47
N GLU A 14 9.50 -4.53 6.43
CA GLU A 14 9.92 -5.88 6.08
C GLU A 14 9.35 -6.93 7.03
N GLU A 15 9.41 -6.66 8.33
CA GLU A 15 8.93 -7.55 9.38
C GLU A 15 7.41 -7.60 9.49
N ALA A 16 6.75 -6.45 9.38
CA ALA A 16 5.31 -6.37 9.59
C ALA A 16 4.50 -6.79 8.36
N PHE A 17 5.00 -6.53 7.15
CA PHE A 17 4.20 -6.70 5.93
C PHE A 17 4.91 -7.49 4.83
N VAL A 18 6.15 -7.14 4.46
CA VAL A 18 6.76 -7.71 3.25
C VAL A 18 6.94 -9.22 3.35
N ARG A 19 7.64 -9.68 4.40
CA ARG A 19 7.89 -11.11 4.62
C ARG A 19 6.61 -11.89 4.97
N PRO A 20 5.77 -11.44 5.92
CA PRO A 20 4.55 -12.17 6.25
C PRO A 20 3.59 -12.33 5.06
N LEU A 21 3.51 -11.33 4.18
CA LEU A 21 2.59 -11.37 3.04
C LEU A 21 3.19 -12.03 1.80
N ASN A 22 4.45 -12.45 1.82
CA ASN A 22 5.13 -13.07 0.68
C ASN A 22 5.15 -12.14 -0.57
N VAL A 23 5.51 -10.88 -0.33
CA VAL A 23 5.56 -9.79 -1.32
C VAL A 23 6.96 -9.18 -1.47
N GLU A 24 7.98 -9.95 -1.09
CA GLU A 24 9.38 -9.73 -1.42
C GLU A 24 9.53 -9.41 -2.92
N GLY A 25 10.46 -8.53 -3.27
CA GLY A 25 10.62 -8.08 -4.65
C GLY A 25 9.56 -7.09 -5.14
N GLU A 26 8.45 -6.90 -4.41
CA GLU A 26 7.26 -6.23 -4.97
C GLU A 26 6.63 -5.18 -4.06
N PHE A 27 7.08 -5.05 -2.81
CA PHE A 27 6.54 -4.09 -1.85
C PHE A 27 7.65 -3.20 -1.26
N TYR A 28 7.79 -1.96 -1.73
CA TYR A 28 8.84 -1.05 -1.26
C TYR A 28 8.35 0.34 -0.89
N ILE A 29 9.04 0.95 0.07
CA ILE A 29 9.04 2.40 0.31
C ILE A 29 10.50 2.80 0.48
N GLY A 30 11.03 3.51 -0.53
CA GLY A 30 12.47 3.66 -0.74
C GLY A 30 13.05 2.36 -1.31
N ILE A 31 13.30 2.33 -2.62
CA ILE A 31 13.82 1.13 -3.29
C ILE A 31 15.27 0.83 -2.87
N PRO A 32 15.68 -0.44 -2.82
CA PRO A 32 17.09 -0.81 -2.73
C PRO A 32 17.81 -0.62 -4.08
N SER A 33 19.14 -0.53 -4.05
CA SER A 33 19.95 -0.50 -5.29
C SER A 33 19.79 -1.78 -6.11
N GLY A 34 19.79 -1.66 -7.44
CA GLY A 34 19.80 -2.76 -8.40
C GLY A 34 18.41 -3.25 -8.85
N VAL A 35 17.32 -2.65 -8.34
CA VAL A 35 15.94 -2.97 -8.77
C VAL A 35 15.37 -1.95 -9.75
N GLU A 36 16.15 -0.94 -10.13
CA GLU A 36 15.73 0.22 -10.92
C GLU A 36 15.15 -0.21 -12.27
N SER A 37 15.71 -1.25 -12.88
CA SER A 37 15.26 -1.80 -14.17
C SER A 37 13.84 -2.36 -14.17
N ARG A 38 13.27 -2.64 -12.99
CA ARG A 38 11.92 -3.19 -12.82
C ARG A 38 10.86 -2.11 -12.60
N LEU A 39 11.27 -0.85 -12.47
CA LEU A 39 10.37 0.23 -12.11
C LEU A 39 9.73 0.84 -13.36
N ALA A 40 8.41 0.97 -13.32
CA ALA A 40 7.68 1.72 -14.31
C ALA A 40 7.92 3.23 -14.14
N THR A 41 7.96 3.95 -15.26
CA THR A 41 7.91 5.42 -15.27
C THR A 41 6.48 5.87 -15.02
N LEU A 42 6.28 6.67 -13.98
CA LEU A 42 5.00 7.26 -13.68
C LEU A 42 4.68 8.35 -14.71
N THR A 43 3.55 8.22 -15.38
CA THR A 43 3.04 9.19 -16.34
C THR A 43 1.66 9.65 -15.91
N ILE A 44 1.34 10.92 -16.15
CA ILE A 44 -0.02 11.45 -16.02
C ILE A 44 -0.55 11.77 -17.39
N ASP A 45 -1.76 11.30 -17.68
CA ASP A 45 -2.53 11.84 -18.79
C ASP A 45 -3.02 13.25 -18.43
N ARG A 46 -2.77 14.21 -19.32
CA ARG A 46 -3.19 15.60 -19.10
C ARG A 46 -4.70 15.74 -19.06
N ASP A 47 -5.43 14.84 -19.72
CA ASP A 47 -6.89 14.86 -19.75
C ASP A 47 -7.46 14.35 -18.41
N ASP A 48 -6.85 13.34 -17.79
CA ASP A 48 -7.20 12.87 -16.44
C ASP A 48 -6.98 13.94 -15.37
N LEU A 49 -6.05 14.86 -15.61
CA LEU A 49 -5.67 15.89 -14.64
C LEU A 49 -6.75 16.97 -14.49
N SER A 50 -7.64 17.10 -15.48
CA SER A 50 -8.84 17.95 -15.39
C SER A 50 -9.85 17.45 -14.34
N THR A 51 -9.80 16.16 -13.98
CA THR A 51 -10.64 15.58 -12.91
C THR A 51 -10.18 15.95 -11.50
N LEU A 52 -9.01 16.58 -11.36
CA LEU A 52 -8.56 17.18 -10.09
C LEU A 52 -9.11 18.59 -9.88
N ASP A 53 -9.93 19.11 -10.81
CA ASP A 53 -10.72 20.32 -10.57
C ASP A 53 -11.60 20.07 -9.32
N PRO A 54 -11.51 20.92 -8.28
CA PRO A 54 -12.28 20.76 -7.05
C PRO A 54 -13.80 20.68 -7.27
N LYS A 55 -14.30 21.08 -8.44
CA LYS A 55 -15.72 20.96 -8.81
C LYS A 55 -16.13 19.56 -9.26
N ALA A 56 -15.19 18.69 -9.66
CA ALA A 56 -15.46 17.39 -10.26
C ALA A 56 -15.20 16.20 -9.33
N ASN A 57 -14.47 16.38 -8.22
CA ASN A 57 -14.01 15.26 -7.39
C ASN A 57 -14.30 15.44 -5.89
N PRO A 58 -15.03 14.51 -5.24
CA PRO A 58 -15.28 14.54 -3.80
C PRO A 58 -14.01 14.40 -2.93
N LEU A 59 -12.87 14.00 -3.51
CA LEU A 59 -11.56 13.97 -2.82
C LEU A 59 -10.88 15.34 -2.70
N SER A 60 -11.34 16.35 -3.44
CA SER A 60 -10.72 17.67 -3.48
C SER A 60 -10.80 18.46 -2.16
N THR A 61 -11.77 18.12 -1.30
CA THR A 61 -11.92 18.71 0.05
C THR A 61 -10.86 18.26 1.04
N ILE A 62 -10.07 17.24 0.70
CA ILE A 62 -9.07 16.62 1.59
C ILE A 62 -7.65 16.96 1.14
N LEU A 63 -7.47 17.30 -0.14
CA LEU A 63 -6.20 17.74 -0.68
C LEU A 63 -5.91 19.18 -0.22
N PRO A 64 -4.71 19.46 0.31
CA PRO A 64 -4.34 20.82 0.68
C PRO A 64 -4.33 21.70 -0.57
N SER A 65 -4.73 22.95 -0.44
CA SER A 65 -4.77 23.92 -1.54
C SER A 65 -3.40 24.19 -2.18
N SER A 66 -2.31 23.84 -1.49
CA SER A 66 -0.94 23.88 -2.02
C SER A 66 -0.64 22.76 -3.04
N LEU A 67 -1.46 21.72 -3.10
CA LEU A 67 -1.31 20.59 -4.04
C LEU A 67 -1.84 20.97 -5.43
N THR A 68 -1.20 21.97 -6.01
CA THR A 68 -1.50 22.44 -7.37
C THR A 68 -1.11 21.41 -8.42
N LEU A 69 -1.68 21.53 -9.61
CA LEU A 69 -1.34 20.71 -10.78
C LEU A 69 0.17 20.73 -11.12
N THR A 70 0.80 21.90 -10.97
CA THR A 70 2.25 22.07 -11.12
C THR A 70 3.03 21.34 -10.03
N ALA A 71 2.57 21.41 -8.77
CA ALA A 71 3.20 20.70 -7.66
C ALA A 71 3.11 19.17 -7.86
N ILE A 72 1.97 18.66 -8.32
CA ILE A 72 1.78 17.24 -8.65
C ILE A 72 2.72 16.83 -9.79
N SER A 73 2.79 17.62 -10.86
CA SER A 73 3.68 17.32 -11.99
C SER A 73 5.15 17.28 -11.59
N ASN A 74 5.60 18.24 -10.77
CA ASN A 74 6.96 18.28 -10.24
C ASN A 74 7.25 17.11 -9.31
N LEU A 75 6.29 16.73 -8.47
CA LEU A 75 6.40 15.57 -7.61
C LEU A 75 6.58 14.29 -8.44
N ILE A 76 5.85 14.13 -9.53
CA ILE A 76 5.97 12.96 -10.40
C ILE A 76 7.30 12.91 -11.13
N ALA A 77 7.76 14.07 -11.62
CA ALA A 77 9.11 14.17 -12.18
C ALA A 77 10.16 13.73 -11.14
N LEU A 78 10.04 14.18 -9.88
CA LEU A 78 10.91 13.79 -8.79
C LEU A 78 10.82 12.28 -8.50
N LEU A 79 9.62 11.72 -8.39
CA LEU A 79 9.38 10.29 -8.13
C LEU A 79 9.90 9.38 -9.26
N ASN A 80 10.15 9.92 -10.45
CA ASN A 80 10.78 9.19 -11.55
C ASN A 80 12.32 9.19 -11.49
N THR A 81 12.94 10.08 -10.70
CA THR A 81 14.40 10.13 -10.52
C THR A 81 14.89 9.04 -9.56
N LEU A 82 16.16 8.62 -9.68
CA LEU A 82 16.73 7.60 -8.79
C LEU A 82 16.68 8.03 -7.31
N ASP A 83 17.10 9.26 -7.01
CA ASP A 83 17.08 9.80 -5.65
C ASP A 83 15.66 9.83 -5.09
N GLY A 84 14.69 10.23 -5.92
CA GLY A 84 13.27 10.19 -5.57
C GLY A 84 12.82 8.78 -5.23
N ARG A 85 13.14 7.78 -6.05
CA ARG A 85 12.71 6.38 -5.83
C ARG A 85 13.37 5.73 -4.61
N CYS A 86 14.61 6.10 -4.29
CA CYS A 86 15.35 5.61 -3.14
C CYS A 86 14.92 6.28 -1.82
N ALA A 87 14.28 7.46 -1.88
CA ALA A 87 13.87 8.19 -0.68
C ALA A 87 12.76 7.46 0.11
N ILE A 88 12.88 7.46 1.45
CA ILE A 88 11.85 6.89 2.31
C ILE A 88 10.79 7.96 2.60
N VAL A 89 9.75 8.01 1.76
CA VAL A 89 8.60 8.92 1.92
C VAL A 89 7.31 8.10 2.00
N PRO A 90 6.92 7.61 3.19
CA PRO A 90 5.83 6.64 3.33
C PRO A 90 4.47 7.10 2.81
N GLY A 91 4.19 8.40 2.86
CA GLY A 91 2.91 8.95 2.41
C GLY A 91 2.76 9.10 0.89
N ALA A 92 3.84 8.97 0.11
CA ALA A 92 3.80 9.30 -1.33
C ALA A 92 4.73 8.46 -2.23
N ASN A 93 5.66 7.69 -1.67
CA ASN A 93 6.71 7.01 -2.44
C ASN A 93 6.70 5.49 -2.27
N GLY A 94 5.49 4.91 -2.31
CA GLY A 94 5.30 3.48 -2.38
C GLY A 94 5.54 2.95 -3.79
N HIS A 95 6.34 1.89 -3.90
CA HIS A 95 6.57 1.17 -5.15
C HIS A 95 6.06 -0.26 -4.97
N PHE A 96 4.90 -0.53 -5.56
CA PHE A 96 4.18 -1.77 -5.35
C PHE A 96 3.79 -2.42 -6.68
N SER A 97 3.82 -3.75 -6.74
CA SER A 97 3.10 -4.49 -7.79
C SER A 97 1.60 -4.54 -7.46
N ALA A 98 0.76 -4.76 -8.48
CA ALA A 98 -0.67 -4.98 -8.26
C ALA A 98 -0.94 -6.19 -7.36
N ARG A 99 -0.15 -7.27 -7.51
CA ARG A 99 -0.23 -8.46 -6.65
C ARG A 99 0.06 -8.12 -5.19
N ALA A 100 1.12 -7.34 -4.94
CA ALA A 100 1.53 -6.98 -3.59
C ALA A 100 0.46 -6.12 -2.89
N LEU A 101 -0.12 -5.15 -3.60
CA LEU A 101 -1.26 -4.37 -3.11
C LEU A 101 -2.48 -5.26 -2.83
N ALA A 102 -2.84 -6.15 -3.76
CA ALA A 102 -3.99 -7.04 -3.57
C ALA A 102 -3.83 -7.92 -2.33
N ARG A 103 -2.64 -8.48 -2.09
CA ARG A 103 -2.36 -9.27 -0.89
C ARG A 103 -2.39 -8.44 0.40
N TYR A 104 -1.85 -7.22 0.35
CA TYR A 104 -1.92 -6.28 1.47
C TYR A 104 -3.36 -5.98 1.84
N TYR A 105 -4.19 -5.56 0.88
CA TYR A 105 -5.61 -5.25 1.13
C TYR A 105 -6.43 -6.49 1.52
N ALA A 106 -6.17 -7.65 0.93
CA ALA A 106 -6.80 -8.91 1.34
C ALA A 106 -6.49 -9.26 2.81
N ALA A 107 -5.27 -8.99 3.27
CA ALA A 107 -4.95 -9.14 4.70
C ALA A 107 -5.71 -8.14 5.56
N LEU A 108 -5.82 -6.88 5.15
CA LEU A 108 -6.53 -5.85 5.91
C LEU A 108 -8.02 -6.17 6.07
N VAL A 109 -8.69 -6.57 4.98
CA VAL A 109 -10.12 -6.89 5.02
C VAL A 109 -10.39 -8.12 5.88
N ASP A 110 -9.47 -9.10 5.90
CA ASP A 110 -9.64 -10.30 6.71
C ASP A 110 -8.95 -10.24 8.08
N GLY A 111 -8.89 -9.05 8.69
CA GLY A 111 -8.45 -8.88 10.08
C GLY A 111 -6.97 -9.19 10.30
N GLY A 112 -6.15 -9.05 9.27
CA GLY A 112 -4.72 -9.35 9.28
C GLY A 112 -4.38 -10.78 8.88
N MET A 113 -5.32 -11.61 8.47
CA MET A 113 -5.01 -12.94 7.96
C MET A 113 -4.13 -12.86 6.71
N VAL A 114 -3.01 -13.59 6.71
CA VAL A 114 -2.15 -13.68 5.52
C VAL A 114 -2.89 -14.48 4.43
N PRO A 115 -3.09 -13.91 3.23
CA PRO A 115 -3.73 -14.64 2.14
C PRO A 115 -2.90 -15.87 1.73
N PRO A 116 -3.54 -16.98 1.33
CA PRO A 116 -2.84 -18.17 0.84
C PRO A 116 -1.84 -17.83 -0.26
N ARG A 117 -0.77 -18.62 -0.36
CA ARG A 117 0.20 -18.45 -1.46
C ARG A 117 -0.50 -18.67 -2.80
N HIS A 118 -0.10 -17.93 -3.82
CA HIS A 118 -0.59 -18.20 -5.17
C HIS A 118 -0.07 -19.56 -5.64
N PRO A 119 -0.86 -20.31 -6.43
CA PRO A 119 -0.40 -21.53 -7.05
C PRO A 119 0.88 -21.28 -7.86
N SER A 120 1.88 -22.16 -7.72
CA SER A 120 3.15 -22.08 -8.45
C SER A 120 3.01 -22.23 -9.97
N SER A 121 1.80 -22.47 -10.47
CA SER A 121 1.47 -22.64 -11.89
C SER A 121 1.29 -21.33 -12.67
N SER A 122 1.31 -20.16 -12.00
CA SER A 122 1.27 -18.87 -12.71
C SER A 122 2.50 -18.70 -13.60
N LEU A 123 2.33 -18.20 -14.83
CA LEU A 123 3.42 -17.87 -15.74
C LEU A 123 3.40 -16.37 -16.08
N PRO A 124 4.47 -15.60 -15.75
CA PRO A 124 5.64 -16.04 -14.98
C PRO A 124 5.28 -16.34 -13.52
N PRO A 125 6.08 -17.17 -12.80
CA PRO A 125 5.86 -17.41 -11.39
C PRO A 125 5.87 -16.10 -10.60
N LEU A 126 4.82 -15.87 -9.81
CA LEU A 126 4.69 -14.65 -9.02
C LEU A 126 5.64 -14.65 -7.81
N GLY A 127 6.20 -13.50 -7.44
CA GLY A 127 7.07 -13.40 -6.25
C GLY A 127 8.50 -13.91 -6.43
N ILE A 128 8.95 -14.18 -7.66
CA ILE A 128 10.34 -14.64 -7.91
C ILE A 128 11.36 -13.52 -8.01
N HIS A 129 10.92 -12.26 -7.92
CA HIS A 129 11.85 -11.14 -8.03
C HIS A 129 12.70 -11.04 -6.77
N PRO A 130 14.04 -10.98 -6.89
CA PRO A 130 14.89 -10.80 -5.73
C PRO A 130 14.55 -9.48 -5.04
N HIS A 131 14.27 -9.53 -3.74
CA HIS A 131 13.93 -8.34 -2.96
C HIS A 131 15.09 -7.37 -2.86
N HIS A 132 16.30 -7.91 -2.66
CA HIS A 132 17.57 -7.21 -2.79
C HIS A 132 18.44 -7.93 -3.82
N PRO A 133 18.81 -7.28 -4.93
CA PRO A 133 19.74 -7.83 -5.90
C PRO A 133 21.06 -8.19 -5.22
N ILE A 134 21.50 -9.44 -5.40
CA ILE A 134 22.77 -9.92 -4.84
C ILE A 134 23.90 -9.46 -5.74
N ASN A 135 24.88 -8.73 -5.18
CA ASN A 135 26.15 -8.45 -5.85
C ASN A 135 26.97 -9.75 -5.99
N GLY A 136 26.71 -10.53 -7.04
CA GLY A 136 27.62 -11.51 -7.66
C GLY A 136 28.27 -12.63 -6.82
N LYS A 137 28.10 -12.72 -5.50
CA LYS A 137 28.84 -13.67 -4.65
C LYS A 137 28.02 -14.65 -3.81
N ASP A 138 26.71 -14.48 -3.68
CA ASP A 138 25.89 -15.49 -2.99
C ASP A 138 25.01 -16.23 -3.99
N LYS A 139 25.54 -17.35 -4.48
CA LYS A 139 24.72 -18.36 -5.16
C LYS A 139 24.09 -19.30 -4.13
N ASN A 140 22.79 -19.49 -4.31
CA ASN A 140 21.93 -20.57 -3.81
C ASN A 140 21.56 -20.59 -2.32
N LYS A 141 20.25 -20.47 -2.08
CA LYS A 141 19.43 -21.54 -1.50
C LYS A 141 17.97 -21.36 -1.94
N ASP A 142 17.58 -22.06 -3.00
CA ASP A 142 16.17 -22.43 -3.17
C ASP A 142 15.87 -23.46 -2.07
N ASN A 143 15.31 -22.98 -0.96
CA ASN A 143 14.63 -23.85 -0.02
C ASN A 143 13.16 -23.87 -0.41
N GLN A 144 12.81 -24.80 -1.30
CA GLN A 144 11.43 -25.22 -1.46
C GLN A 144 11.10 -26.15 -0.29
N THR A 145 10.75 -25.56 0.86
CA THR A 145 10.12 -26.28 1.96
C THR A 145 8.61 -26.19 1.78
N ASP A 146 7.99 -27.34 1.54
CA ASP A 146 6.55 -27.55 1.71
C ASP A 146 6.24 -27.41 3.21
N GLU A 147 6.14 -26.16 3.68
CA GLU A 147 5.72 -25.85 5.05
C GLU A 147 4.20 -25.95 5.13
N VAL A 148 3.74 -26.68 6.14
CA VAL A 148 2.34 -26.72 6.58
C VAL A 148 1.85 -25.29 6.73
N GLU A 149 0.82 -24.92 5.98
CA GLU A 149 0.22 -23.58 5.92
C GLU A 149 -0.32 -23.21 7.32
N THR A 150 0.56 -22.68 8.15
CA THR A 150 0.20 -22.19 9.48
C THR A 150 -0.52 -20.87 9.27
N LEU A 151 -1.78 -20.78 9.70
CA LEU A 151 -2.57 -19.54 9.67
C LEU A 151 -1.79 -18.43 10.37
N THR A 152 -1.14 -17.60 9.57
CA THR A 152 -0.29 -16.51 10.04
C THR A 152 -1.10 -15.22 9.96
N THR A 153 -1.05 -14.42 11.01
CA THR A 153 -1.73 -13.12 11.08
C THR A 153 -0.71 -11.99 11.20
N VAL A 154 -0.84 -10.93 10.41
CA VAL A 154 -0.03 -9.71 10.55
C VAL A 154 -0.49 -8.82 11.71
N PHE A 155 -1.73 -9.00 12.17
CA PHE A 155 -2.28 -8.30 13.34
C PHE A 155 -2.79 -9.30 14.38
N ALA A 156 -2.54 -9.02 15.65
CA ALA A 156 -3.07 -9.80 16.76
C ALA A 156 -4.46 -9.31 17.24
N ASN A 157 -4.94 -8.18 16.71
CA ASN A 157 -6.20 -7.57 17.14
C ASN A 157 -7.40 -8.27 16.49
N PRO A 158 -8.58 -8.27 17.14
CA PRO A 158 -9.80 -8.77 16.51
C PRO A 158 -10.14 -8.02 15.22
N LYS A 159 -10.62 -8.74 14.20
CA LYS A 159 -11.03 -8.19 12.89
C LYS A 159 -11.89 -6.93 13.01
N VAL A 160 -12.91 -6.96 13.87
CA VAL A 160 -13.80 -5.82 14.10
C VAL A 160 -13.07 -4.57 14.60
N LYS A 161 -12.07 -4.72 15.48
CA LYS A 161 -11.30 -3.59 16.02
C LYS A 161 -10.37 -2.99 14.96
N ILE A 162 -9.83 -3.84 14.09
CA ILE A 162 -9.01 -3.41 12.95
C ILE A 162 -9.86 -2.59 11.97
N HIS A 163 -11.04 -3.10 11.62
CA HIS A 163 -11.99 -2.39 10.74
C HIS A 163 -12.46 -1.08 11.37
N ASP A 164 -12.81 -1.09 12.66
CA ASP A 164 -13.19 0.12 13.38
C ASP A 164 -12.08 1.19 13.35
N ALA A 165 -10.82 0.79 13.47
CA ALA A 165 -9.69 1.71 13.35
C ALA A 165 -9.62 2.31 11.94
N PHE A 166 -9.62 1.48 10.89
CA PHE A 166 -9.51 1.93 9.51
C PHE A 166 -10.67 2.84 9.09
N MET A 167 -11.85 2.60 9.65
CA MET A 167 -13.05 3.39 9.39
C MET A 167 -13.25 4.56 10.36
N GLY A 168 -12.48 4.64 11.45
CA GLY A 168 -12.66 5.66 12.49
C GLY A 168 -14.00 5.52 13.24
N THR A 169 -14.45 4.30 13.48
CA THR A 169 -15.68 3.96 14.20
C THR A 169 -15.36 3.31 15.56
N GLY A 170 -16.40 2.92 16.31
CA GLY A 170 -16.24 2.32 17.63
C GLY A 170 -15.41 3.19 18.57
N ASP A 171 -14.38 2.59 19.16
CA ASP A 171 -13.46 3.25 20.11
C ASP A 171 -12.60 4.35 19.46
N TYR A 172 -12.48 4.35 18.13
CA TYR A 172 -11.62 5.27 17.38
C TYR A 172 -12.36 6.51 16.86
N LYS A 173 -13.67 6.63 17.14
CA LYS A 173 -14.50 7.74 16.65
C LYS A 173 -13.96 9.12 17.05
N SER A 174 -13.38 9.25 18.24
CA SER A 174 -12.80 10.50 18.75
C SER A 174 -11.45 10.86 18.13
N LEU A 175 -10.81 9.94 17.42
CA LEU A 175 -9.51 10.16 16.77
C LEU A 175 -9.65 10.63 15.32
N THR A 176 -10.88 10.84 14.85
CA THR A 176 -11.18 11.23 13.48
C THR A 176 -12.18 12.39 13.45
N PHE A 177 -12.20 13.13 12.34
CA PHE A 177 -13.21 14.16 12.15
C PHE A 177 -14.61 13.52 12.05
N PRO A 178 -15.61 14.02 12.79
CA PRO A 178 -16.98 13.51 12.69
C PRO A 178 -17.50 13.61 11.27
N ASN A 179 -18.03 12.50 10.73
CA ASN A 179 -18.50 12.39 9.34
C ASN A 179 -17.45 12.80 8.29
N GLY A 180 -16.17 12.78 8.68
CA GLY A 180 -15.06 13.07 7.80
C GLY A 180 -14.81 11.92 6.82
N PRO A 181 -14.16 12.21 5.69
CA PRO A 181 -13.88 11.20 4.67
C PRO A 181 -12.73 10.25 5.03
N LEU A 182 -12.04 10.48 6.15
CA LEU A 182 -10.89 9.69 6.60
C LEU A 182 -11.21 8.96 7.90
N GLY A 183 -10.86 7.66 7.95
CA GLY A 183 -10.65 6.94 9.19
C GLY A 183 -9.18 7.05 9.64
N LEU A 184 -8.66 6.05 10.36
CA LEU A 184 -7.24 6.04 10.71
C LEU A 184 -6.41 5.47 9.56
N GLY A 185 -5.91 6.37 8.72
CA GLY A 185 -4.98 6.05 7.63
C GLY A 185 -5.65 5.60 6.32
N PHE A 186 -6.98 5.58 6.22
CA PHE A 186 -7.71 5.19 5.01
C PHE A 186 -8.88 6.14 4.74
N TYR A 187 -9.28 6.27 3.47
CA TYR A 187 -10.55 6.87 3.10
C TYR A 187 -11.70 5.94 3.49
N ARG A 188 -12.81 6.52 3.94
CA ARG A 188 -14.07 5.84 4.18
C ARG A 188 -14.83 5.68 2.87
N LEU A 189 -15.38 4.49 2.64
CA LEU A 189 -16.27 4.23 1.51
C LEU A 189 -17.70 4.07 1.99
N LEU A 190 -18.56 4.91 1.43
CA LEU A 190 -19.97 4.98 1.74
C LEU A 190 -20.78 4.45 0.55
N THR A 191 -21.83 3.70 0.81
CA THR A 191 -22.88 3.38 -0.16
C THR A 191 -23.71 4.62 -0.50
N THR A 192 -24.55 4.52 -1.53
CA THR A 192 -25.39 5.64 -1.99
C THR A 192 -26.42 6.11 -0.97
N ASP A 193 -26.80 5.26 -0.01
CA ASP A 193 -27.66 5.57 1.13
C ASP A 193 -26.90 6.18 2.33
N GLY A 194 -25.57 6.32 2.23
CA GLY A 194 -24.70 6.86 3.28
C GLY A 194 -24.22 5.83 4.30
N SER A 195 -24.51 4.54 4.12
CA SER A 195 -23.99 3.48 4.99
C SER A 195 -22.49 3.26 4.76
N LEU A 196 -21.73 3.03 5.82
CA LEU A 196 -20.29 2.80 5.73
C LEU A 196 -20.03 1.34 5.36
N THR A 197 -19.39 1.09 4.21
CA THR A 197 -19.20 -0.26 3.67
C THR A 197 -17.74 -0.67 3.57
N GLY A 198 -16.80 0.26 3.68
CA GLY A 198 -15.42 -0.08 3.39
C GLY A 198 -14.41 1.01 3.63
N PHE A 199 -13.17 0.70 3.26
CA PHE A 199 -12.04 1.60 3.37
C PHE A 199 -11.07 1.42 2.20
N GLY A 200 -10.25 2.42 1.93
CA GLY A 200 -9.27 2.32 0.85
C GLY A 200 -8.38 3.55 0.67
N HIS A 201 -7.63 3.54 -0.43
CA HIS A 201 -6.84 4.66 -0.91
C HIS A 201 -7.20 4.99 -2.36
N ALA A 202 -7.21 6.29 -2.65
CA ALA A 202 -7.25 6.82 -4.00
C ALA A 202 -5.96 7.60 -4.27
N GLY A 203 -5.34 7.33 -5.40
CA GLY A 203 -4.18 8.02 -5.93
C GLY A 203 -4.56 8.92 -7.10
N VAL A 204 -3.57 9.68 -7.56
CA VAL A 204 -3.71 10.55 -8.74
C VAL A 204 -3.76 9.67 -10.00
N GLY A 205 -4.60 10.04 -10.98
CA GLY A 205 -4.75 9.31 -12.25
C GLY A 205 -5.60 8.03 -12.14
N GLY A 206 -6.57 7.98 -11.23
CA GLY A 206 -7.55 6.89 -11.13
C GLY A 206 -7.06 5.61 -10.44
N SER A 207 -5.80 5.56 -10.00
CA SER A 207 -5.28 4.46 -9.20
C SER A 207 -6.06 4.36 -7.88
N THR A 208 -6.73 3.24 -7.63
CA THR A 208 -7.52 3.04 -6.41
C THR A 208 -7.33 1.63 -5.89
N ALA A 209 -7.39 1.47 -4.58
CA ALA A 209 -7.44 0.18 -3.91
C ALA A 209 -8.35 0.30 -2.70
N TYR A 210 -9.31 -0.63 -2.59
CA TYR A 210 -10.30 -0.59 -1.54
C TYR A 210 -10.77 -1.98 -1.15
N CYS A 211 -11.38 -2.06 0.03
CA CYS A 211 -12.03 -3.24 0.57
C CYS A 211 -13.46 -2.91 0.97
N ASP A 212 -14.39 -3.80 0.62
CA ASP A 212 -15.69 -3.89 1.27
C ASP A 212 -15.52 -4.80 2.49
N ILE A 213 -15.92 -4.35 3.68
CA ILE A 213 -15.74 -5.15 4.91
C ILE A 213 -16.76 -6.30 5.03
N ASN A 214 -17.80 -6.28 4.19
CA ASN A 214 -18.88 -7.26 4.21
C ASN A 214 -18.70 -8.41 3.21
N ASN A 215 -17.63 -8.41 2.41
CA ASN A 215 -17.37 -9.37 1.33
C ASN A 215 -15.90 -9.82 1.34
#